data_AF-A0A7S0KB97-F1
#
_entry.id   AF-A0A7S0KB97-F1
#
_cell.length_a   1.000
_cell.length_b   1.000
_cell.length_c   1.000
_cell.angle_alpha   90.00
_cell.angle_beta   90.00
_cell.angle_gamma   90.00
#
_symmetry.space_group_name_H-M   'P 1'
#
loop_
_entity.id
_entity.type
_entity.pdbx_description
1 polymer ?
#
loop_
_entity_poly.entity_id
_entity_poly.type
_entity_poly.pdbx_seq_one_letter_code
_entity_poly.pdbx_strand_id
1 'polypeptide(L)'
;MAIQRMTWGIYRGSRPRDESTRARATYERAYNARGETLKELALFRSARRCATLANGFFEWRDESIGGGKTIKQPYYVTRADGEPLVIASVCVDEIASGSGSGKRACETSMCTTSTTSTALEWLHDRMPVLLTSDEDIKRWCLTSNGDDGWERCIKPCEDGYLVWHPVTTKVNRADYRASDAVKPTKRAAEQNVGSIAALFAAAPPSKKQKHTTTPLT
;
A
#
# COMPACT_ATOMS: atom_id res chain seq x y z
N MET A 1 -6.63 -26.01 5.32
CA MET A 1 -5.62 -24.98 5.01
C MET A 1 -4.56 -25.00 6.12
N ALA A 2 -3.33 -24.60 5.82
CA ALA A 2 -2.26 -24.44 6.80
C ALA A 2 -1.83 -22.98 6.85
N ILE A 3 -1.43 -22.49 8.04
CA ILE A 3 -0.83 -21.16 8.20
C ILE A 3 0.69 -21.34 8.15
N GLN A 4 1.35 -20.57 7.29
CA GLN A 4 2.80 -20.62 7.10
C GLN A 4 3.38 -19.20 7.03
N ARG A 5 4.53 -19.00 7.68
CA ARG A 5 5.31 -17.77 7.51
C ARG A 5 6.05 -17.81 6.17
N MET A 6 5.89 -16.75 5.38
CA MET A 6 6.49 -16.58 4.06
C MET A 6 7.27 -15.27 3.98
N THR A 7 8.22 -15.18 3.05
CA THR A 7 8.92 -13.94 2.71
C THR A 7 8.09 -13.17 1.68
N TRP A 8 7.74 -11.92 1.97
CA TRP A 8 7.02 -11.08 1.02
C TRP A 8 7.98 -10.57 -0.08
N GLY A 9 7.63 -10.85 -1.33
CA GLY A 9 8.40 -10.53 -2.52
C GLY A 9 9.01 -11.78 -3.15
N ILE A 10 8.46 -12.25 -4.27
CA ILE A 10 9.02 -13.35 -5.07
C ILE A 10 10.22 -12.85 -5.86
N TYR A 11 11.34 -13.58 -5.85
CA TYR A 11 12.53 -13.18 -6.59
C TYR A 11 12.34 -13.22 -8.13
N ARG A 12 12.76 -12.17 -8.84
CA ARG A 12 12.80 -12.09 -10.31
C ARG A 12 14.20 -12.42 -10.80
N GLY A 13 14.34 -13.45 -11.62
CA GLY A 13 15.63 -13.81 -12.23
C GLY A 13 16.52 -14.71 -11.38
N SER A 14 17.83 -14.70 -11.66
CA SER A 14 18.82 -15.54 -10.99
C SER A 14 19.10 -15.05 -9.58
N ARG A 15 18.93 -15.92 -8.58
CA ARG A 15 19.12 -15.56 -7.17
C ARG A 15 20.55 -15.09 -6.88
N PRO A 16 20.75 -14.18 -5.92
CA PRO A 16 22.09 -13.77 -5.50
C PRO A 16 22.76 -14.96 -4.83
N ARG A 17 24.05 -15.14 -5.08
CA ARG A 17 24.82 -16.29 -4.58
C ARG A 17 25.20 -16.14 -3.10
N ASP A 18 25.23 -14.90 -2.59
CA ASP A 18 25.66 -14.58 -1.24
C ASP A 18 24.93 -13.34 -0.65
N GLU A 19 25.18 -13.06 0.63
CA GLU A 19 24.54 -11.98 1.38
C GLU A 19 24.97 -10.57 0.92
N SER A 20 26.19 -10.44 0.39
CA SER A 20 26.73 -9.16 -0.12
C SER A 20 26.03 -8.71 -1.41
N THR A 21 25.64 -9.67 -2.25
CA THR A 21 24.86 -9.45 -3.47
C THR A 21 23.36 -9.30 -3.18
N ARG A 22 22.88 -9.89 -2.08
CA ARG A 22 21.48 -9.81 -1.63
C ARG A 22 21.03 -8.40 -1.21
N ALA A 23 21.92 -7.59 -0.63
CA ALA A 23 21.60 -6.22 -0.20
C ALA A 23 21.35 -5.23 -1.35
N ARG A 24 21.92 -5.50 -2.54
CA ARG A 24 21.66 -4.71 -3.77
C ARG A 24 20.40 -5.14 -4.53
N ALA A 25 19.87 -6.32 -4.24
CA ALA A 25 18.80 -6.99 -4.99
C ALA A 25 17.37 -6.58 -4.59
N THR A 26 17.17 -5.52 -3.80
CA THR A 26 15.83 -5.06 -3.38
C THR A 26 14.92 -4.67 -4.55
N TYR A 27 15.49 -4.33 -5.71
CA TYR A 27 14.78 -4.05 -6.95
C TYR A 27 14.43 -5.30 -7.79
N GLU A 28 14.88 -6.49 -7.38
CA GLU A 28 14.64 -7.74 -8.10
C GLU A 28 13.45 -8.54 -7.52
N ARG A 29 12.72 -8.04 -6.52
CA ARG A 29 11.56 -8.77 -5.96
C ARG A 29 10.23 -8.27 -6.50
N ALA A 30 9.33 -9.20 -6.80
CA ALA A 30 7.93 -8.95 -7.10
C ALA A 30 7.11 -8.99 -5.80
N TYR A 31 6.87 -7.84 -5.16
CA TYR A 31 5.97 -7.77 -4.00
C TYR A 31 4.50 -7.94 -4.37
N ASN A 32 4.14 -7.48 -5.57
CA ASN A 32 2.79 -7.52 -6.11
C ASN A 32 2.75 -8.30 -7.44
N ALA A 33 1.64 -8.98 -7.67
CA ALA A 33 1.27 -9.62 -8.94
C ALA A 33 -0.03 -8.97 -9.45
N ARG A 34 -0.07 -8.52 -10.71
CA ARG A 34 -1.32 -8.04 -11.30
C ARG A 34 -2.23 -9.25 -11.54
N GLY A 35 -3.42 -9.24 -10.95
CA GLY A 35 -4.36 -10.36 -11.05
C GLY A 35 -4.77 -10.65 -12.50
N GLU A 36 -4.87 -9.60 -13.31
CA GLU A 36 -5.29 -9.67 -14.72
C GLU A 36 -4.30 -10.44 -15.59
N THR A 37 -3.01 -10.43 -15.25
CA THR A 37 -1.94 -11.05 -16.05
C THR A 37 -1.25 -12.22 -15.34
N LEU A 38 -1.88 -12.75 -14.29
CA LEU A 38 -1.28 -13.77 -13.42
C LEU A 38 -0.89 -15.06 -14.16
N LYS A 39 -1.71 -15.49 -15.12
CA LYS A 39 -1.45 -16.68 -15.97
C LYS A 39 -0.42 -16.44 -17.07
N GLU A 40 -0.27 -15.19 -17.49
CA GLU A 40 0.57 -14.81 -18.64
C GLU A 40 2.04 -14.73 -18.23
N LEU A 41 2.31 -14.13 -17.07
CA LEU A 41 3.66 -13.89 -16.58
C LEU A 41 4.32 -15.20 -16.12
N ALA A 42 5.45 -15.54 -16.75
CA ALA A 42 6.22 -16.76 -16.46
C ALA A 42 6.56 -16.93 -14.97
N LEU A 43 6.78 -15.81 -14.27
CA LEU A 43 7.07 -15.79 -12.84
C LEU A 43 5.95 -16.37 -11.97
N PHE A 44 4.69 -16.18 -12.37
CA PHE A 44 3.52 -16.53 -11.57
C PHE A 44 2.76 -17.74 -12.11
N ARG A 45 3.01 -18.14 -13.36
CA ARG A 45 2.30 -19.23 -14.04
C ARG A 45 2.31 -20.55 -13.26
N SER A 46 3.40 -20.85 -12.57
CA SER A 46 3.56 -22.07 -11.75
C SER A 46 3.46 -21.79 -10.24
N ALA A 47 3.09 -20.57 -9.85
CA ALA A 47 2.92 -20.22 -8.45
C ALA A 47 1.62 -20.81 -7.89
N ARG A 48 1.66 -21.23 -6.62
CA ARG A 48 0.50 -21.77 -5.91
C ARG A 48 -0.32 -20.61 -5.36
N ARG A 49 -1.64 -20.65 -5.48
CA ARG A 49 -2.52 -19.65 -4.85
C ARG A 49 -2.53 -19.83 -3.33
N CYS A 50 -2.43 -18.71 -2.61
CA CYS A 50 -2.51 -18.63 -1.15
C CYS A 50 -3.20 -17.32 -0.73
N ALA A 51 -3.36 -17.07 0.56
CA ALA A 51 -3.90 -15.82 1.07
C ALA A 51 -2.95 -15.18 2.08
N THR A 52 -2.83 -13.85 2.02
CA THR A 52 -2.11 -13.03 2.98
C THR A 52 -3.10 -12.38 3.93
N LEU A 53 -2.83 -12.43 5.23
CA LEU A 53 -3.61 -11.73 6.25
C LEU A 53 -2.95 -10.40 6.59
N ALA A 54 -3.72 -9.33 6.67
CA ALA A 54 -3.24 -8.01 7.08
C ALA A 54 -4.30 -7.26 7.87
N ASN A 55 -3.88 -6.49 8.88
CA ASN A 55 -4.80 -5.61 9.62
C ASN A 55 -5.26 -4.40 8.76
N GLY A 56 -4.51 -4.11 7.69
CA GLY A 56 -4.70 -2.97 6.82
C GLY A 56 -3.48 -2.80 5.92
N PHE A 57 -3.53 -1.84 5.00
CA PHE A 57 -2.40 -1.45 4.16
C PHE A 57 -2.27 0.07 4.11
N PHE A 58 -1.08 0.54 3.76
CA PHE A 58 -0.82 1.95 3.52
C PHE A 58 -0.88 2.23 2.03
N GLU A 59 -1.42 3.39 1.66
CA GLU A 59 -1.41 3.89 0.29
C GLU A 59 -1.11 5.40 0.29
N TRP A 60 -0.43 5.89 -0.74
CA TRP A 60 0.06 7.28 -0.77
C TRP A 60 -0.59 8.10 -1.88
N ARG A 61 -1.01 9.31 -1.55
CA ARG A 61 -1.44 10.33 -2.52
C ARG A 61 -0.47 11.50 -2.55
N ASP A 62 -0.12 11.94 -3.73
CA ASP A 62 0.56 13.22 -3.90
C ASP A 62 -0.43 14.38 -3.66
N GLU A 63 -0.14 15.23 -2.69
CA GLU A 63 -0.95 16.39 -2.33
C GLU A 63 -0.13 17.68 -2.43
N SER A 64 -0.70 18.72 -3.04
CA SER A 64 -0.08 20.05 -3.10
C SER A 64 -0.31 20.80 -1.79
N ILE A 65 0.75 21.41 -1.24
CA ILE A 65 0.72 22.13 0.05
C ILE A 65 0.99 23.63 -0.08
N GLY A 66 0.80 24.19 -1.27
CA GLY A 66 1.08 25.59 -1.57
C GLY A 66 2.56 25.87 -1.89
N GLY A 67 2.83 27.01 -2.52
CA GLY A 67 4.20 27.40 -2.90
C GLY A 67 4.89 26.45 -3.88
N GLY A 68 4.11 25.73 -4.71
CA GLY A 68 4.62 24.76 -5.69
C GLY A 68 5.17 23.46 -5.08
N LYS A 69 4.94 23.20 -3.79
CA LYS A 69 5.42 21.99 -3.11
C LYS A 69 4.36 20.90 -3.10
N THR A 70 4.80 19.67 -3.32
CA THR A 70 3.99 18.44 -3.22
C THR A 70 4.51 17.57 -2.10
N ILE A 71 3.61 16.93 -1.35
CA ILE A 71 3.94 15.95 -0.33
C ILE A 71 3.22 14.63 -0.61
N LYS A 72 3.88 13.52 -0.28
CA LYS A 72 3.27 12.20 -0.24
C LYS A 72 2.50 12.03 1.05
N GLN A 73 1.18 12.19 0.99
CA GLN A 73 0.26 11.96 2.10
C GLN A 73 -0.09 10.46 2.19
N PRO A 74 0.33 9.75 3.25
CA PRO A 74 -0.08 8.38 3.49
C PRO A 74 -1.51 8.29 4.04
N TYR A 75 -2.22 7.27 3.62
CA TYR A 75 -3.51 6.84 4.15
C TYR A 75 -3.38 5.41 4.65
N TYR A 76 -4.03 5.11 5.76
CA TYR A 76 -4.16 3.73 6.25
C TYR A 76 -5.55 3.22 5.89
N VAL A 77 -5.61 2.10 5.18
CA VAL A 77 -6.82 1.49 4.65
C VAL A 77 -7.08 0.18 5.37
N THR A 78 -8.31 -0.01 5.84
CA THR A 78 -8.74 -1.14 6.67
C THR A 78 -10.12 -1.63 6.29
N ARG A 79 -10.50 -2.81 6.76
CA ARG A 79 -11.88 -3.31 6.63
C ARG A 79 -12.82 -2.49 7.54
N ALA A 80 -14.01 -2.18 7.05
CA ALA A 80 -14.96 -1.32 7.75
C ALA A 80 -15.42 -1.85 9.12
N ASP A 81 -15.47 -3.17 9.28
CA ASP A 81 -15.89 -3.87 10.50
C ASP A 81 -14.74 -4.14 11.48
N GLY A 82 -13.51 -3.70 11.18
CA GLY A 82 -12.33 -3.84 12.05
C GLY A 82 -11.64 -5.21 12.01
N GLU A 83 -12.17 -6.15 11.23
CA GLU A 83 -11.57 -7.47 11.06
C GLU A 83 -10.42 -7.46 10.04
N PRO A 84 -9.54 -8.48 10.03
CA PRO A 84 -8.43 -8.55 9.09
C PRO A 84 -8.87 -8.60 7.62
N LEU A 85 -8.05 -8.01 6.77
CA LEU A 85 -8.09 -8.21 5.33
C LEU A 85 -7.53 -9.59 5.00
N VAL A 86 -8.23 -10.29 4.10
CA VAL A 86 -7.76 -11.52 3.46
C VAL A 86 -7.44 -11.18 2.01
N ILE A 87 -6.16 -11.18 1.67
CA ILE A 87 -5.64 -10.71 0.38
C ILE A 87 -5.25 -11.92 -0.47
N ALA A 88 -5.83 -12.04 -1.65
CA ALA A 88 -5.44 -13.04 -2.63
C ALA A 88 -3.94 -12.89 -2.94
N SER A 89 -3.19 -13.99 -2.87
CA SER A 89 -1.74 -14.00 -3.04
C SER A 89 -1.31 -15.25 -3.81
N VAL A 90 -0.08 -15.21 -4.31
CA VAL A 90 0.56 -16.38 -4.92
C VAL A 90 1.90 -16.63 -4.25
N CYS A 91 2.28 -17.89 -4.12
CA CYS A 91 3.53 -18.28 -3.52
C CYS A 91 4.30 -19.32 -4.33
N VAL A 92 5.62 -19.30 -4.14
CA VAL A 92 6.55 -20.27 -4.72
C VAL A 92 7.39 -20.86 -3.60
N ASP A 93 7.69 -22.14 -3.72
CA ASP A 93 8.64 -22.79 -2.82
C ASP A 93 10.07 -22.42 -3.22
N GLU A 94 10.93 -22.20 -2.23
CA GLU A 94 12.34 -22.04 -2.48
C GLU A 94 12.91 -23.38 -2.97
N ILE A 95 13.42 -23.40 -4.21
CA ILE A 95 14.25 -24.52 -4.68
C ILE A 95 15.50 -24.52 -3.81
N ALA A 96 15.70 -25.59 -3.04
CA ALA A 96 16.85 -25.74 -2.16
C ALA A 96 18.14 -25.69 -2.99
N SER A 97 18.92 -24.61 -2.85
CA SER A 97 20.29 -24.58 -3.36
C SER A 97 21.18 -25.32 -2.37
N GLY A 98 21.30 -26.65 -2.53
CA GLY A 98 22.21 -27.50 -1.76
C GLY A 98 21.53 -28.50 -0.83
N SER A 99 22.22 -29.62 -0.59
CA SER A 99 21.80 -30.83 0.14
C SER A 99 21.67 -30.65 1.67
N GLY A 100 20.97 -29.61 2.12
CA GLY A 100 20.69 -29.36 3.52
C GLY A 100 19.19 -29.45 3.80
N SER A 101 18.81 -30.16 4.87
CA SER A 101 17.46 -30.30 5.42
C SER A 101 16.88 -29.01 6.04
N GLY A 102 17.27 -27.84 5.51
CA GLY A 102 16.74 -26.54 5.89
C GLY A 102 15.31 -26.37 5.39
N LYS A 103 14.43 -25.79 6.23
CA LYS A 103 13.05 -25.45 5.87
C LYS A 103 13.06 -24.65 4.56
N ARG A 104 12.41 -25.17 3.51
CA ARG A 104 12.18 -24.45 2.26
C ARG A 104 11.55 -23.09 2.60
N ALA A 105 12.23 -21.97 2.32
CA ALA A 105 11.53 -20.70 2.44
C ALA A 105 10.40 -20.68 1.40
N CYS A 106 9.31 -20.00 1.70
CA CYS A 106 8.26 -19.79 0.73
C CYS A 106 8.18 -18.29 0.50
N GLU A 107 8.25 -17.87 -0.75
CA GLU A 107 8.14 -16.48 -1.14
C GLU A 107 6.72 -16.22 -1.65
N THR A 108 6.16 -15.06 -1.35
CA THR A 108 4.77 -14.70 -1.70
C THR A 108 4.68 -13.31 -2.33
N SER A 109 3.75 -13.15 -3.26
CA SER A 109 3.36 -11.87 -3.83
C SER A 109 1.86 -11.67 -3.63
N MET A 110 1.47 -10.47 -3.22
CA MET A 110 0.04 -10.13 -3.11
C MET A 110 -0.53 -9.81 -4.49
N CYS A 111 -1.73 -10.30 -4.78
CA CYS A 111 -2.42 -9.96 -6.00
C CYS A 111 -3.06 -8.57 -5.88
N THR A 112 -2.96 -7.77 -6.94
CA THR A 112 -3.63 -6.48 -7.06
C THR A 112 -4.58 -6.46 -8.23
N THR A 113 -5.57 -5.58 -8.20
CA THR A 113 -6.51 -5.30 -9.29
C THR A 113 -6.75 -3.79 -9.40
N SER A 114 -7.44 -3.35 -10.45
CA SER A 114 -7.76 -1.93 -10.66
C SER A 114 -8.66 -1.39 -9.54
N THR A 115 -8.53 -0.11 -9.21
CA THR A 115 -9.48 0.63 -8.35
C THR A 115 -10.60 1.29 -9.13
N THR A 116 -10.62 1.16 -10.46
CA THR A 116 -11.66 1.76 -11.31
C THR A 116 -13.05 1.47 -10.76
N SER A 117 -13.86 2.52 -10.62
CA SER A 117 -15.23 2.44 -10.11
C SER A 117 -15.34 2.00 -8.64
N THR A 118 -14.30 2.25 -7.84
CA THR A 118 -14.34 2.07 -6.38
C THR A 118 -14.15 3.38 -5.65
N ALA A 119 -14.54 3.39 -4.37
CA ALA A 119 -14.27 4.51 -3.48
C ALA A 119 -12.77 4.81 -3.22
N LEU A 120 -11.83 3.97 -3.71
CA LEU A 120 -10.38 4.20 -3.61
C LEU A 120 -9.74 4.79 -4.89
N GLU A 121 -10.50 4.99 -5.97
CA GLU A 121 -9.96 5.48 -7.25
C GLU A 121 -9.25 6.84 -7.13
N TRP A 122 -9.72 7.70 -6.23
CA TRP A 122 -9.10 9.00 -5.95
C TRP A 122 -7.72 8.88 -5.26
N LEU A 123 -7.44 7.75 -4.60
CA LEU A 123 -6.26 7.50 -3.79
C LEU A 123 -5.14 6.85 -4.61
N HIS A 124 -5.45 5.79 -5.37
CA HIS A 124 -4.48 5.04 -6.18
C HIS A 124 -5.18 4.28 -7.31
N ASP A 125 -4.46 3.88 -8.37
CA ASP A 125 -5.00 3.17 -9.54
C ASP A 125 -5.18 1.65 -9.31
N ARG A 126 -4.58 1.13 -8.23
CA ARG A 126 -4.56 -0.28 -7.87
C ARG A 126 -4.87 -0.49 -6.40
N MET A 127 -5.49 -1.62 -6.10
CA MET A 127 -5.74 -2.09 -4.74
C MET A 127 -5.43 -3.59 -4.63
N PRO A 128 -5.24 -4.12 -3.41
CA PRO A 128 -5.17 -5.56 -3.19
C PRO A 128 -6.46 -6.26 -3.66
N VAL A 129 -6.33 -7.47 -4.19
CA VAL A 129 -7.49 -8.34 -4.45
C VAL A 129 -7.95 -8.92 -3.11
N LEU A 130 -9.16 -8.55 -2.68
CA LEU A 130 -9.70 -8.92 -1.38
C LEU A 130 -10.65 -10.12 -1.53
N LEU A 131 -10.42 -11.15 -0.72
CA LEU A 131 -11.27 -12.32 -0.60
C LEU A 131 -12.30 -12.02 0.49
N THR A 132 -13.48 -11.54 0.11
CA THR A 132 -14.46 -10.94 1.03
C THR A 132 -15.44 -11.95 1.64
N SER A 133 -15.38 -13.21 1.20
CA SER A 133 -16.23 -14.30 1.67
C SER A 133 -15.46 -15.61 1.81
N ASP A 134 -15.95 -16.53 2.65
CA ASP A 134 -15.44 -17.90 2.71
C ASP A 134 -15.46 -18.60 1.35
N GLU A 135 -16.44 -18.26 0.52
CA GLU A 135 -16.58 -18.80 -0.83
C GLU A 135 -15.49 -18.27 -1.77
N ASP A 136 -15.08 -17.00 -1.65
CA ASP A 136 -13.92 -16.46 -2.36
C ASP A 136 -12.63 -17.09 -1.87
N ILE A 137 -12.48 -17.33 -0.56
CA ILE A 137 -11.32 -18.03 0.00
C ILE A 137 -11.23 -19.45 -0.56
N LYS A 138 -12.35 -20.19 -0.60
CA LYS A 138 -12.41 -21.54 -1.17
C LYS A 138 -12.08 -21.52 -2.66
N ARG A 139 -12.72 -20.62 -3.42
CA ARG A 139 -12.52 -20.43 -4.86
C ARG A 139 -11.08 -20.06 -5.20
N TRP A 140 -10.41 -19.29 -4.36
CA TRP A 140 -9.02 -18.91 -4.57
C TRP A 140 -8.02 -19.97 -4.11
N CYS A 141 -8.15 -20.48 -2.88
CA CYS A 141 -7.12 -21.30 -2.23
C CYS A 141 -7.28 -22.82 -2.44
N LEU A 142 -8.50 -23.32 -2.65
CA LEU A 142 -8.78 -24.77 -2.56
C LEU A 142 -9.06 -25.44 -3.89
N THR A 143 -9.28 -24.67 -4.94
CA THR A 143 -9.39 -25.18 -6.30
C THR A 143 -7.99 -25.43 -6.85
N SER A 144 -7.75 -26.60 -7.44
CA SER A 144 -6.47 -26.96 -8.03
C SER A 144 -6.61 -27.22 -9.53
N ASN A 145 -5.82 -26.47 -10.33
CA ASN A 145 -5.51 -26.67 -11.75
C ASN A 145 -6.70 -27.03 -12.67
N GLY A 146 -7.48 -26.01 -13.06
CA GLY A 146 -8.51 -26.07 -14.10
C GLY A 146 -9.11 -24.69 -14.41
N ASP A 147 -10.20 -24.65 -15.19
CA ASP A 147 -11.12 -23.49 -15.24
C ASP A 147 -11.98 -23.50 -13.97
N ASP A 148 -11.32 -23.21 -12.85
CA ASP A 148 -11.89 -23.33 -11.51
C ASP A 148 -12.51 -22.01 -11.01
N GLY A 149 -12.59 -21.02 -11.89
CA GLY A 149 -13.25 -19.74 -11.68
C GLY A 149 -12.51 -18.78 -10.75
N TRP A 150 -11.25 -19.04 -10.38
CA TRP A 150 -10.44 -18.16 -9.53
C TRP A 150 -10.37 -16.72 -10.07
N GLU A 151 -10.44 -16.54 -11.39
CA GLU A 151 -10.48 -15.22 -12.05
C GLU A 151 -11.62 -14.34 -11.54
N ARG A 152 -12.74 -14.94 -11.09
CA ARG A 152 -13.88 -14.21 -10.52
C ARG A 152 -13.53 -13.50 -9.20
N CYS A 153 -12.46 -13.91 -8.54
CA CYS A 153 -11.93 -13.21 -7.38
C CYS A 153 -11.12 -11.97 -7.79
N ILE A 154 -10.62 -11.87 -9.04
CA ILE A 154 -9.88 -10.70 -9.54
C ILE A 154 -10.87 -9.60 -9.90
N LYS A 155 -11.34 -8.90 -8.86
CA LYS A 155 -12.23 -7.77 -8.98
C LYS A 155 -12.01 -6.80 -7.82
N PRO A 156 -12.33 -5.51 -8.01
CA PRO A 156 -12.37 -4.58 -6.90
C PRO A 156 -13.39 -5.03 -5.85
N CYS A 157 -13.18 -4.69 -4.57
CA CYS A 157 -14.17 -4.99 -3.55
C CYS A 157 -15.38 -4.05 -3.67
N GLU A 158 -16.49 -4.44 -3.07
CA GLU A 158 -17.70 -3.62 -3.01
C GLU A 158 -17.48 -2.34 -2.19
N ASP A 159 -18.24 -1.29 -2.51
CA ASP A 159 -18.23 -0.05 -1.75
C ASP A 159 -18.66 -0.29 -0.30
N GLY A 160 -18.03 0.42 0.63
CA GLY A 160 -18.27 0.25 2.06
C GLY A 160 -17.52 -0.92 2.70
N TYR A 161 -16.87 -1.80 1.93
CA TYR A 161 -16.01 -2.85 2.50
C TYR A 161 -14.75 -2.27 3.14
N LEU A 162 -14.22 -1.19 2.58
CA LEU A 162 -13.01 -0.51 3.04
C LEU A 162 -13.32 0.88 3.61
N VAL A 163 -12.59 1.22 4.67
CA VAL A 163 -12.51 2.57 5.23
C VAL A 163 -11.05 3.00 5.31
N TRP A 164 -10.81 4.32 5.27
CA TRP A 164 -9.47 4.87 5.30
C TRP A 164 -9.41 6.19 6.05
N HIS A 165 -8.23 6.53 6.54
CA HIS A 165 -7.94 7.84 7.10
C HIS A 165 -6.48 8.25 6.85
N PRO A 166 -6.20 9.56 6.74
CA PRO A 166 -4.83 10.04 6.63
C PRO A 166 -4.03 9.72 7.91
N VAL A 167 -2.77 9.34 7.72
CA VAL A 167 -1.82 9.02 8.81
C VAL A 167 -0.58 9.91 8.73
N THR A 168 0.29 9.80 9.73
CA THR A 168 1.51 10.62 9.83
C THR A 168 2.46 10.37 8.66
N THR A 169 3.06 11.43 8.09
CA THR A 169 4.07 11.32 7.03
C THR A 169 5.36 10.63 7.49
N LYS A 170 5.53 10.36 8.79
CA LYS A 170 6.64 9.56 9.31
C LYS A 170 6.64 8.13 8.73
N VAL A 171 5.50 7.58 8.33
CA VAL A 171 5.43 6.24 7.70
C VAL A 171 6.08 6.21 6.30
N ASN A 172 6.41 7.36 5.71
CA ASN A 172 7.21 7.43 4.49
C ASN A 172 8.61 6.81 4.70
N ARG A 173 9.06 6.71 5.94
CA ARG A 173 10.22 5.91 6.31
C ARG A 173 9.79 4.47 6.60
N ALA A 174 10.27 3.53 5.79
CA ALA A 174 9.88 2.11 5.86
C ALA A 174 10.24 1.42 7.20
N ASP A 175 11.18 1.98 7.96
CA ASP A 175 11.60 1.50 9.28
C ASP A 175 10.75 2.06 10.44
N TYR A 176 9.81 2.97 10.15
CA TYR A 176 8.94 3.58 11.16
C TYR A 176 7.88 2.60 11.66
N ARG A 177 7.93 2.24 12.96
CA ARG A 177 7.03 1.24 13.58
C ARG A 177 6.40 1.69 14.89
N ALA A 178 6.26 3.00 15.10
CA ALA A 178 5.64 3.52 16.32
C ALA A 178 4.11 3.38 16.29
N SER A 179 3.50 3.42 17.48
CA SER A 179 2.05 3.24 17.65
C SER A 179 1.17 4.29 16.95
N ASP A 180 1.73 5.44 16.59
CA ASP A 180 1.04 6.51 15.84
C ASP A 180 1.04 6.28 14.33
N ALA A 181 1.73 5.26 13.81
CA ALA A 181 1.81 4.96 12.38
C ALA A 181 0.45 4.75 11.72
N VAL A 182 -0.52 4.18 12.47
CA VAL A 182 -1.87 3.88 11.98
C VAL A 182 -2.93 4.84 12.52
N LYS A 183 -2.57 5.80 13.38
CA LYS A 183 -3.53 6.69 14.02
C LYS A 183 -3.98 7.80 13.05
N PRO A 184 -5.28 8.15 13.03
CA PRO A 184 -5.76 9.27 12.24
C PRO A 184 -5.05 10.59 12.59
N THR A 185 -4.74 11.38 11.57
CA THR A 185 -4.21 12.75 11.70
C THR A 185 -4.90 13.68 10.70
N LYS A 186 -4.71 14.99 10.83
CA LYS A 186 -5.02 15.92 9.72
C LYS A 186 -4.08 15.69 8.55
N ARG A 187 -4.54 15.93 7.32
CA ARG A 187 -3.69 15.85 6.12
C ARG A 187 -2.57 16.88 6.21
N ALA A 188 -1.40 16.57 5.66
CA ALA A 188 -0.26 17.48 5.66
C ALA A 188 -0.58 18.83 4.99
N ALA A 189 -1.40 18.82 3.94
CA ALA A 189 -1.90 20.04 3.30
C ALA A 189 -2.71 20.92 4.27
N GLU A 190 -3.52 20.31 5.14
CA GLU A 190 -4.38 21.03 6.10
C GLU A 190 -3.60 21.54 7.32
N GLN A 191 -2.54 20.83 7.71
CA GLN A 191 -1.68 21.24 8.83
C GLN A 191 -0.97 22.58 8.56
N ASN A 192 -0.53 22.81 7.31
CA ASN A 192 0.17 24.05 6.94
C ASN A 192 -0.76 25.26 6.82
N VAL A 193 -2.03 25.06 6.46
CA VAL A 193 -3.04 26.14 6.40
C VAL A 193 -3.25 26.76 7.79
N GLY A 194 -3.27 25.94 8.85
CA GLY A 194 -3.36 26.42 10.23
C GLY A 194 -2.14 27.26 10.65
N SER A 195 -0.94 26.88 10.20
CA SER A 195 0.28 27.64 10.49
C SER A 195 0.33 28.99 9.78
N ILE A 196 -0.16 29.07 8.54
CA ILE A 196 -0.20 30.33 7.78
C ILE A 196 -1.28 31.26 8.36
N ALA A 197 -2.46 30.74 8.68
CA ALA A 197 -3.51 31.53 9.33
C ALA A 197 -3.06 32.09 10.69
N ALA A 198 -2.32 31.31 11.49
CA ALA A 198 -1.72 31.78 12.74
C ALA A 198 -0.66 32.87 12.53
N LEU A 199 0.14 32.79 11.45
CA LEU A 199 1.12 33.83 11.09
C LEU A 199 0.45 35.15 10.71
N PHE A 200 -0.66 35.13 9.97
CA PHE A 200 -1.40 36.35 9.62
C PHE A 200 -2.21 36.90 10.80
N ALA A 201 -2.68 36.06 11.71
CA ALA A 201 -3.34 36.50 12.94
C ALA A 201 -2.37 37.12 13.96
N ALA A 202 -1.10 36.73 13.94
CA ALA A 202 -0.06 37.25 14.83
C ALA A 202 0.61 38.55 14.31
N ALA A 203 0.24 39.03 13.12
CA ALA A 203 0.78 40.27 12.58
C ALA A 203 0.21 41.49 13.36
N PRO A 204 1.07 42.36 13.94
CA PRO A 204 0.59 43.54 14.64
C PRO A 204 -0.10 44.51 13.67
N PRO A 205 -1.14 45.25 14.12
CA PRO A 205 -1.86 46.18 13.27
C PRO A 205 -0.92 47.25 12.72
N SER A 206 -0.96 47.49 11.40
CA SER A 206 -0.10 48.48 10.76
C SER A 206 -0.43 49.88 11.31
N LYS A 207 0.60 50.60 11.77
CA LYS A 207 0.46 52.00 12.16
C LYS A 207 0.17 52.81 10.91
N LYS A 208 -1.06 53.34 10.78
CA LYS A 208 -1.41 54.33 9.76
C LYS A 208 -0.47 55.54 9.91
N GLN A 209 0.45 55.73 8.97
CA GLN A 209 1.19 56.98 8.84
C GLN A 209 0.21 58.08 8.41
N LYS A 210 0.00 59.06 9.28
CA LYS A 210 -0.70 60.30 8.90
C LYS A 210 0.23 61.09 7.98
N HIS A 211 -0.09 61.15 6.70
CA HIS A 211 0.48 62.14 5.80
C HIS A 211 -0.05 63.52 6.20
N THR A 212 0.81 64.33 6.81
CA THR A 212 0.59 65.77 6.94
C THR A 212 1.05 66.44 5.65
N THR A 213 0.10 66.88 4.84
CA THR A 213 0.33 67.73 3.67
C THR A 213 0.53 69.17 4.16
N THR A 214 1.73 69.72 3.94
CA THR A 214 2.00 71.15 4.15
C THR A 214 1.52 71.93 2.92
N PRO A 215 0.83 73.09 3.06
CA PRO A 215 0.44 73.90 1.92
C PRO A 215 1.64 74.72 1.42
N LEU A 216 1.77 74.83 0.09
CA LEU A 216 2.69 75.75 -0.57
C LEU A 216 2.08 77.16 -0.60
N THR A 217 2.87 78.14 -0.16
CA THR A 217 2.66 79.59 -0.38
C THR A 217 3.17 80.01 -1.74
#